data_AF-A0A936W1R6-F1
#
_entry.id   AF-A0A936W1R6-F1
#
_cell.length_a   1.000
_cell.length_b   1.000
_cell.length_c   1.000
_cell.angle_alpha   90.00
_cell.angle_beta   90.00
_cell.angle_gamma   90.00
#
_symmetry.space_group_name_H-M   'P 1'
#
loop_
_entity.id
_entity.type
_entity.pdbx_description
1 polymer ?
#
loop_
_entity_poly.entity_id
_entity_poly.type
_entity_poly.pdbx_seq_one_letter_code
_entity_poly.pdbx_strand_id
1 'polypeptide(L)'
;MKIFNIILAILFLLFAAVQFNDSPGDILFWVIVYAGVGIISAFAAFNRYNMWAILLGLAVVVFEMFRKFPTFALWVSDGMPSIVDEMQASSPYIELAREYLGLCLCLAVLIFQYVRYAKLRKQEAPFVE
;
A
#
# COMPACT_ATOMS: atom_id res chain seq x y z
N MET A 1 17.65 1.80 5.81
CA MET A 1 17.26 0.81 6.83
C MET A 1 17.01 -0.51 6.12
N LYS A 2 18.07 -1.31 5.91
CA LYS A 2 18.01 -2.48 5.03
C LYS A 2 17.04 -3.55 5.54
N ILE A 3 17.17 -3.94 6.81
CA ILE A 3 16.35 -4.99 7.43
C ILE A 3 14.86 -4.62 7.38
N PHE A 4 14.51 -3.38 7.76
CA PHE A 4 13.14 -2.90 7.71
C PHE A 4 12.53 -2.97 6.30
N ASN A 5 13.28 -2.56 5.28
CA ASN A 5 12.84 -2.64 3.88
C ASN A 5 12.67 -4.09 3.39
N ILE A 6 13.50 -5.03 3.87
CA ILE A 6 13.33 -6.47 3.58
C ILE A 6 12.07 -7.01 4.23
N ILE A 7 11.80 -6.65 5.49
CA ILE A 7 10.57 -7.05 6.19
C ILE A 7 9.35 -6.54 5.43
N LEU A 8 9.33 -5.26 5.03
CA LEU A 8 8.25 -4.70 4.23
C LEU A 8 8.10 -5.39 2.89
N ALA A 9 9.20 -5.68 2.19
CA ALA A 9 9.16 -6.39 0.92
C ALA A 9 8.51 -7.76 1.05
N ILE A 10 8.97 -8.58 2.00
CA ILE A 10 8.43 -9.92 2.24
C ILE A 10 6.95 -9.82 2.64
N LEU A 11 6.61 -8.92 3.56
CA LEU A 11 5.23 -8.74 4.03
C LEU A 11 4.27 -8.40 2.89
N PHE A 12 4.62 -7.44 2.03
CA PHE A 12 3.76 -7.04 0.92
C PHE A 12 3.69 -8.09 -0.19
N LEU A 13 4.77 -8.84 -0.43
CA LEU A 13 4.72 -9.98 -1.35
C LEU A 13 3.83 -11.11 -0.81
N LEU A 14 3.83 -11.35 0.51
CA LEU A 14 2.90 -12.28 1.14
C LEU A 14 1.46 -11.79 1.03
N PHE A 15 1.21 -10.48 1.22
CA PHE A 15 -0.12 -9.91 0.98
C PHE A 15 -0.57 -10.14 -0.45
N ALA A 16 0.29 -9.87 -1.44
CA ALA A 16 -0.01 -10.15 -2.85
C ALA A 16 -0.32 -11.64 -3.10
N ALA A 17 0.44 -12.56 -2.49
CA ALA A 17 0.20 -14.00 -2.64
C ALA A 17 -1.16 -14.45 -2.06
N VAL A 18 -1.59 -13.86 -0.94
CA VAL A 18 -2.89 -14.17 -0.33
C VAL A 18 -4.07 -13.71 -1.19
N GLN A 19 -3.88 -12.70 -2.05
CA GLN A 19 -4.93 -12.17 -2.93
C GLN A 19 -5.39 -13.16 -4.01
N PHE A 20 -4.63 -14.22 -4.30
CA PHE A 20 -5.09 -15.27 -5.22
C PHE A 20 -6.30 -16.05 -4.70
N ASN A 21 -6.64 -15.90 -3.42
CA ASN A 21 -7.85 -16.48 -2.82
C ASN A 21 -9.08 -15.57 -2.91
N ASP A 22 -8.95 -14.37 -3.50
CA ASP A 22 -10.03 -13.38 -3.56
C ASP A 22 -10.89 -13.49 -4.84
N SER A 23 -11.95 -12.69 -4.94
CA SER A 23 -12.85 -12.64 -6.10
C SER A 23 -12.10 -12.26 -7.39
N PRO A 24 -12.32 -12.94 -8.54
CA PRO A 24 -11.53 -12.74 -9.77
C PRO A 24 -11.43 -11.29 -10.27
N GLY A 25 -12.41 -10.44 -9.96
CA GLY A 25 -12.43 -9.02 -10.33
C GLY A 25 -11.39 -8.18 -9.59
N ASP A 26 -11.04 -8.54 -8.36
CA ASP A 26 -10.20 -7.73 -7.46
C ASP A 26 -8.76 -8.27 -7.35
N ILE A 27 -8.54 -9.56 -7.64
CA ILE A 27 -7.21 -10.22 -7.59
C ILE A 27 -6.16 -9.39 -8.32
N LEU A 28 -6.42 -9.02 -9.58
CA LEU A 28 -5.41 -8.40 -10.43
C LEU A 28 -4.92 -7.06 -9.85
N PHE A 29 -5.85 -6.22 -9.41
CA PHE A 29 -5.52 -4.92 -8.84
C PHE A 29 -4.68 -5.08 -7.57
N TRP A 30 -5.15 -5.90 -6.62
CA TRP A 30 -4.48 -6.05 -5.32
C TRP A 30 -3.12 -6.75 -5.43
N VAL A 31 -3.00 -7.77 -6.27
CA VAL A 31 -1.71 -8.42 -6.56
C VAL A 31 -0.72 -7.39 -7.10
N ILE A 32 -1.13 -6.58 -8.08
CA ILE A 32 -0.24 -5.57 -8.69
C ILE A 32 0.16 -4.50 -7.67
N VAL A 33 -0.78 -3.96 -6.89
CA VAL A 33 -0.50 -2.90 -5.92
C VAL A 33 0.40 -3.42 -4.81
N TYR A 34 0.06 -4.55 -4.19
CA TYR A 34 0.88 -5.11 -3.11
C TYR A 34 2.26 -5.57 -3.61
N ALA A 35 2.33 -6.24 -4.76
CA ALA A 35 3.61 -6.62 -5.35
C ALA A 35 4.45 -5.39 -5.70
N GLY A 36 3.85 -4.33 -6.24
CA GLY A 36 4.52 -3.08 -6.54
C GLY A 36 5.16 -2.44 -5.30
N VAL A 37 4.41 -2.33 -4.19
CA VAL A 37 4.94 -1.82 -2.91
C VAL A 37 6.04 -2.73 -2.36
N GLY A 38 5.88 -4.04 -2.47
CA GLY A 38 6.89 -5.03 -2.07
C GLY A 38 8.19 -4.91 -2.86
N ILE A 39 8.09 -4.78 -4.19
CA ILE A 39 9.24 -4.60 -5.10
C ILE A 39 9.95 -3.28 -4.81
N ILE A 40 9.21 -2.17 -4.67
CA ILE A 40 9.80 -0.87 -4.29
C ILE A 40 10.58 -1.00 -2.98
N SER A 41 10.02 -1.69 -1.99
CA SER A 41 10.69 -1.91 -0.70
C SER A 41 11.92 -2.82 -0.84
N ALA A 42 11.87 -3.83 -1.70
CA ALA A 42 13.01 -4.72 -1.96
C ALA A 42 14.19 -3.93 -2.57
N PHE A 43 13.94 -3.08 -3.57
CA PHE A 43 14.98 -2.21 -4.15
C PHE A 43 15.51 -1.20 -3.12
N ALA A 44 14.62 -0.62 -2.32
CA ALA A 44 15.00 0.31 -1.25
C ALA A 44 15.88 -0.33 -0.16
N ALA A 45 15.84 -1.66 0.02
CA ALA A 45 16.74 -2.38 0.92
C ALA A 45 18.22 -2.28 0.48
N PHE A 46 18.46 -2.08 -0.82
CA PHE A 46 19.79 -1.91 -1.42
C PHE A 46 20.08 -0.45 -1.77
N ASN A 47 19.36 0.50 -1.16
CA ASN A 47 19.41 1.94 -1.44
C ASN A 47 19.14 2.29 -2.92
N ARG A 48 18.47 1.42 -3.67
CA ARG A 48 18.05 1.71 -5.04
C ARG A 48 16.62 2.23 -4.99
N TYR A 49 16.45 3.52 -5.23
CA TYR A 49 15.12 4.15 -5.25
C TYR A 49 14.82 4.62 -6.67
N ASN A 50 13.59 4.37 -7.12
CA ASN A 50 13.06 4.96 -8.34
C ASN A 50 11.92 5.90 -7.97
N MET A 51 12.17 7.20 -8.05
CA MET A 51 11.19 8.23 -7.68
C MET A 51 9.89 8.10 -8.49
N TRP A 52 9.99 7.79 -9.78
CA TRP A 52 8.81 7.64 -10.65
C TRP A 52 7.96 6.44 -10.26
N ALA A 53 8.58 5.32 -9.87
CA ALA A 53 7.85 4.16 -9.36
C ALA A 53 7.11 4.48 -8.05
N ILE A 54 7.75 5.22 -7.14
CA ILE A 54 7.13 5.65 -5.88
C ILE A 54 5.96 6.61 -6.15
N LEU A 55 6.15 7.61 -7.02
CA LEU A 55 5.11 8.59 -7.37
C LEU A 55 3.94 7.94 -8.11
N LEU A 56 4.20 6.99 -9.01
CA LEU A 56 3.15 6.23 -9.69
C LEU A 56 2.35 5.40 -8.67
N GLY A 57 3.03 4.70 -7.77
CA GLY A 57 2.37 3.96 -6.69
C GLY A 57 1.51 4.86 -5.80
N LEU A 58 2.03 6.04 -5.43
CA LEU A 58 1.28 7.03 -4.66
C LEU A 58 0.04 7.52 -5.41
N ALA A 59 0.17 7.84 -6.70
CA ALA A 59 -0.94 8.31 -7.52
C ALA A 59 -2.05 7.25 -7.61
N VAL A 60 -1.70 5.98 -7.86
CA VAL A 60 -2.66 4.87 -7.92
C VAL A 60 -3.36 4.66 -6.58
N VAL A 61 -2.60 4.61 -5.47
CA VAL A 61 -3.16 4.40 -4.13
C VAL A 61 -4.07 5.55 -3.72
N VAL A 62 -3.63 6.80 -3.92
CA VAL A 62 -4.42 7.98 -3.58
C VAL A 62 -5.69 8.05 -4.41
N PHE A 63 -5.62 7.76 -5.71
CA PHE A 63 -6.80 7.71 -6.57
C PHE A 63 -7.84 6.69 -6.09
N GLU A 64 -7.41 5.47 -5.77
CA GLU A 64 -8.31 4.42 -5.28
C GLU A 64 -8.86 4.72 -3.89
N MET A 65 -8.07 5.36 -3.03
CA MET A 65 -8.57 5.87 -1.74
C MET A 65 -9.68 6.90 -1.97
N PHE A 66 -9.49 7.88 -2.85
CA PHE A 66 -10.55 8.84 -3.16
C PHE A 66 -11.82 8.16 -3.68
N ARG A 67 -11.69 7.14 -4.54
CA ARG A 67 -12.82 6.39 -5.09
C ARG A 67 -13.60 5.63 -4.01
N LYS A 68 -12.90 5.00 -3.06
CA LYS A 68 -13.51 4.17 -1.99
C LYS A 68 -13.88 4.96 -0.72
N PHE A 69 -13.44 6.23 -0.61
CA PHE A 69 -13.63 7.06 0.59
C PHE A 69 -15.09 7.23 1.06
N PRO A 70 -16.08 7.50 0.19
CA PRO A 70 -17.45 7.73 0.63
C PRO A 70 -18.03 6.55 1.43
N THR A 71 -17.81 5.33 0.93
CA THR A 71 -18.32 4.13 1.59
C THR A 71 -17.48 3.75 2.81
N PHE A 72 -16.17 4.02 2.81
CA PHE A 72 -15.37 3.90 4.04
C PHE A 72 -15.86 4.88 5.12
N ALA A 73 -16.22 6.12 4.74
CA ALA A 73 -16.77 7.10 5.67
C ALA A 73 -18.12 6.65 6.25
N LEU A 74 -18.96 5.97 5.46
CA LEU A 74 -20.19 5.34 5.96
C LEU A 74 -19.89 4.24 6.99
N TRP A 75 -18.94 3.35 6.72
CA TRP A 75 -18.52 2.32 7.69
C TRP A 75 -18.02 2.94 9.01
N VAL A 76 -17.31 4.08 8.94
CA VAL A 76 -16.90 4.83 10.13
C VAL A 76 -18.10 5.43 10.85
N SER A 77 -19.07 6.03 10.13
CA SER A 77 -20.27 6.59 10.75
C SER A 77 -21.16 5.53 11.41
N ASP A 78 -21.13 4.29 10.90
CA ASP A 78 -21.86 3.15 11.45
C ASP A 78 -21.18 2.54 12.69
N GLY A 79 -20.15 3.20 13.24
CA GLY A 79 -19.48 2.80 14.47
C GLY A 79 -18.35 1.79 14.27
N MET A 80 -17.84 1.65 13.04
CA MET A 80 -16.75 0.73 12.70
C MET A 80 -17.04 -0.71 13.13
N PRO A 81 -18.14 -1.32 12.64
CA PRO A 81 -18.44 -2.73 12.92
C PRO A 81 -17.25 -3.62 12.53
N SER A 82 -17.10 -4.75 13.23
CA SER A 82 -15.93 -5.62 13.11
C SER A 82 -15.63 -6.01 11.66
N ILE A 83 -14.35 -5.88 11.29
CA ILE A 83 -13.85 -6.24 9.96
C ILE A 83 -13.39 -7.70 9.87
N VAL A 84 -13.49 -8.47 10.96
CA VAL A 84 -13.00 -9.86 11.07
C VAL A 84 -14.08 -10.89 11.40
N ASP A 85 -15.30 -10.45 11.75
CA ASP A 85 -16.31 -11.34 12.33
C ASP A 85 -17.09 -12.18 11.28
N GLU A 86 -17.25 -11.70 10.04
CA GLU A 86 -17.93 -12.45 8.97
C GLU A 86 -16.98 -12.79 7.81
N MET A 87 -16.36 -13.96 7.89
CA MET A 87 -15.85 -14.65 6.70
C MET A 87 -17.04 -15.17 5.91
N GLN A 88 -17.50 -14.39 4.93
CA GLN A 88 -18.59 -14.67 3.99
C GLN A 88 -20.00 -14.28 4.46
N ALA A 89 -20.60 -13.36 3.69
CA ALA A 89 -21.99 -13.41 3.23
C ALA A 89 -23.07 -12.50 3.83
N SER A 90 -22.81 -11.24 4.19
CA SER A 90 -23.93 -10.28 4.27
C SER A 90 -23.66 -8.78 4.00
N SER A 91 -22.43 -8.27 4.12
CA SER A 91 -22.19 -6.83 4.03
C SER A 91 -21.03 -6.43 3.09
N PRO A 92 -21.31 -5.90 1.89
CA PRO A 92 -20.32 -5.28 1.00
C PRO A 92 -19.45 -4.19 1.69
N TYR A 93 -19.95 -3.63 2.79
CA TYR A 93 -19.26 -2.59 3.56
C TYR A 93 -18.02 -3.12 4.29
N ILE A 94 -18.01 -4.38 4.75
CA ILE A 94 -16.87 -4.97 5.49
C ILE A 94 -15.67 -5.22 4.56
N GLU A 95 -15.93 -5.72 3.35
CA GLU A 95 -14.90 -5.92 2.33
C GLU A 95 -14.27 -4.59 1.94
N LEU A 96 -15.08 -3.58 1.66
CA LEU A 96 -14.57 -2.27 1.28
C LEU A 96 -13.78 -1.59 2.42
N ALA A 97 -14.16 -1.79 3.68
CA ALA A 97 -13.39 -1.30 4.81
C ALA A 97 -12.00 -1.94 4.87
N ARG A 98 -11.91 -3.27 4.69
CA ARG A 98 -10.62 -4.00 4.64
C ARG A 98 -9.74 -3.52 3.49
N GLU A 99 -10.32 -3.35 2.31
CA GLU A 99 -9.65 -2.80 1.14
C GLU A 99 -9.10 -1.39 1.41
N TYR A 100 -9.93 -0.50 1.96
CA TYR A 100 -9.50 0.87 2.27
C TYR A 100 -8.34 0.89 3.28
N LEU A 101 -8.40 0.05 4.31
CA LEU A 101 -7.30 -0.10 5.28
C LEU A 101 -6.03 -0.67 4.62
N GLY A 102 -6.17 -1.59 3.67
CA GLY A 102 -5.06 -2.06 2.83
C GLY A 102 -4.40 -0.92 2.05
N LEU A 103 -5.18 -0.03 1.45
CA LEU A 103 -4.66 1.17 0.77
C LEU A 103 -3.96 2.13 1.74
N CYS A 104 -4.47 2.30 2.97
CA CYS A 104 -3.79 3.09 4.01
C CYS A 104 -2.39 2.52 4.33
N LEU A 105 -2.24 1.20 4.39
CA LEU A 105 -0.93 0.56 4.59
C LEU A 105 0.01 0.79 3.40
N CYS A 106 -0.49 0.63 2.17
CA CYS A 106 0.27 0.95 0.96
C CYS A 106 0.74 2.41 0.96
N LEU A 107 -0.16 3.34 1.28
CA LEU A 107 0.12 4.77 1.34
C LEU A 107 1.22 5.08 2.36
N ALA A 108 1.10 4.55 3.58
CA ALA A 108 2.07 4.77 4.65
C ALA A 108 3.47 4.29 4.24
N VAL A 109 3.58 3.11 3.61
CA VAL A 109 4.86 2.57 3.14
C VAL A 109 5.42 3.39 1.98
N LEU A 110 4.61 3.78 1.01
CA LEU A 110 5.07 4.60 -0.12
C LEU A 110 5.53 5.99 0.32
N ILE A 111 4.83 6.63 1.25
CA ILE A 111 5.28 7.90 1.88
C ILE A 111 6.61 7.69 2.60
N PHE A 112 6.74 6.60 3.36
CA PHE A 112 8.00 6.26 4.01
C PHE A 112 9.14 6.13 2.98
N GLN A 113 8.94 5.41 1.88
CA GLN A 113 9.96 5.27 0.83
C GLN A 113 10.29 6.60 0.16
N TYR A 114 9.29 7.46 -0.09
CA TYR A 114 9.51 8.81 -0.62
C TYR A 114 10.36 9.68 0.31
N VAL A 115 10.05 9.70 1.61
CA VAL A 115 10.82 10.46 2.62
C VAL A 115 12.25 9.93 2.71
N ARG A 116 12.46 8.61 2.63
CA ARG A 116 13.78 8.00 2.61
C ARG A 116 14.58 8.40 1.37
N TYR A 117 13.96 8.35 0.19
CA TYR A 117 14.56 8.81 -1.06
C TYR A 117 14.97 10.29 -0.97
N ALA A 118 14.06 11.17 -0.54
CA ALA A 118 14.32 12.60 -0.43
C ALA A 118 15.48 12.93 0.53
N LYS A 119 15.60 12.19 1.65
CA LYS A 119 16.72 12.35 2.59
C LYS A 119 18.06 11.94 1.97
N LEU A 120 18.11 10.82 1.25
CA LEU A 120 19.34 10.35 0.59
C LEU A 120 19.77 11.33 -0.52
N ARG A 121 18.83 11.80 -1.34
CA ARG A 121 19.13 12.76 -2.41
C ARG A 121 19.71 14.07 -1.88
N LYS A 122 19.22 14.58 -0.74
CA LYS A 122 19.78 15.78 -0.09
C LYS A 122 21.22 15.58 0.41
N GLN A 123 21.58 14.37 0.83
CA GLN A 123 22.94 14.05 1.28
C GLN A 123 23.93 13.93 0.12
N GLU A 124 23.45 13.61 -1.09
CA GLU A 124 24.26 13.50 -2.31
C GLU A 124 24.49 14.86 -3.01
N ALA A 125 23.64 15.87 -2.75
CA ALA A 125 23.69 17.18 -3.39
C ALA A 125 24.39 18.35 -2.62
N PRO A 126 25.25 18.18 -1.59
CA PRO A 126 25.75 19.32 -0.80
C PRO A 126 26.85 20.17 -1.47
N PHE A 127 27.32 19.86 -2.68
CA PHE A 127 28.46 20.53 -3.32
C PHE A 127 28.17 21.10 -4.71
N VAL A 128 26.91 21.42 -5.01
CA VAL A 128 26.55 22.18 -6.22
C VAL A 128 26.17 23.60 -5.80
N GLU A 129 27.17 24.40 -5.46
CA GLU A 129 27.11 25.87 -5.39
C GLU A 129 28.22 26.44 -6.28
#